data_AF-A0A934CCV6-F1
#
_entry.id   AF-A0A934CCV6-F1
#
_cell.length_a   1.000
_cell.length_b   1.000
_cell.length_c   1.000
_cell.angle_alpha   90.00
_cell.angle_beta   90.00
_cell.angle_gamma   90.00
#
_symmetry.space_group_name_H-M   'P 1'
#
loop_
_entity.id
_entity.type
_entity.pdbx_description
1 polymer ?
#
loop_
_entity_poly.entity_id
_entity_poly.type
_entity_poly.pdbx_seq_one_letter_code
_entity_poly.pdbx_strand_id
1 'polypeptide(L)'
;MTTVPHSLIQRAFKEGSPVVHLDRAIFIWQGETAPWLVGDFDHWGGRPRRFRRISPRLVPDSAQSIWYAALTLPRDAYVEYAFRDPVSQQNFLDPLNRKTVPNGMGGRNNYFYMPETMPSPFHLRRAEVTPGALTSHSVETRWLREDYEREIYFYRPPVKQPVPLLVVYDGQDYLHRAKLTVIVDNLIAEGRIQPIAMAFLPSGGRWRSVEYACSDAALLWLDQIVLPLAREKLNLLDVKKQPGAFGVLGASLGGTMAMYTGLRIPDVFGKVISQAGAFTIESRDFVVVDLVRHGQARGLNIWMDVGRLDALLDDNRAMYALLQEKGYNVTCREFTAGHNYTAWRNDVWKGLEALFHPS
;
A
#
# COMPACT_ATOMS: atom_id res chain seq x y z
N MET A 1 -23.00 -26.09 17.44
CA MET A 1 -22.89 -24.67 17.84
C MET A 1 -21.60 -24.49 18.60
N THR A 2 -20.57 -23.88 17.99
CA THR A 2 -19.32 -23.57 18.71
C THR A 2 -19.55 -22.39 19.64
N THR A 3 -19.80 -22.68 20.92
CA THR A 3 -19.83 -21.70 22.00
C THR A 3 -18.46 -21.07 22.15
N VAL A 4 -18.37 -19.74 22.21
CA VAL A 4 -17.13 -19.06 22.60
C VAL A 4 -16.90 -19.35 24.09
N PRO A 5 -15.76 -19.93 24.49
CA PRO A 5 -15.45 -20.17 25.90
C PRO A 5 -15.51 -18.87 26.70
N HIS A 6 -16.07 -18.92 27.91
CA HIS A 6 -16.14 -17.77 28.83
C HIS A 6 -14.75 -17.14 29.07
N SER A 7 -13.70 -17.96 29.10
CA SER A 7 -12.32 -17.51 29.22
C SER A 7 -11.86 -16.59 28.08
N LEU A 8 -12.33 -16.79 26.83
CA LEU A 8 -11.98 -15.91 25.71
C LEU A 8 -12.70 -14.56 25.82
N ILE A 9 -13.92 -14.53 26.35
CA ILE A 9 -14.68 -13.29 26.59
C ILE A 9 -13.97 -12.47 27.67
N GLN A 10 -13.61 -13.07 28.79
CA GLN A 10 -12.87 -12.40 29.86
C GLN A 10 -11.50 -11.88 29.37
N ARG A 11 -10.80 -12.67 28.55
CA ARG A 11 -9.55 -12.23 27.92
C ARG A 11 -9.77 -11.02 27.01
N ALA A 12 -10.85 -10.94 26.25
CA ALA A 12 -11.12 -9.77 25.41
C ALA A 12 -11.27 -8.47 26.23
N PHE A 13 -11.94 -8.53 27.37
CA PHE A 13 -12.07 -7.35 28.25
C PHE A 13 -10.77 -6.98 28.96
N LYS A 14 -9.90 -7.97 29.24
CA LYS A 14 -8.62 -7.75 29.93
C LYS A 14 -7.48 -7.35 29.00
N GLU A 15 -7.37 -8.02 27.87
CA GLU A 15 -6.25 -7.93 26.91
C GLU A 15 -6.59 -7.04 25.69
N GLY A 16 -7.88 -6.82 25.43
CA GLY A 16 -8.39 -6.08 24.27
C GLY A 16 -9.00 -6.98 23.19
N SER A 17 -9.67 -6.34 22.22
CA SER A 17 -10.29 -6.97 21.05
C SER A 17 -9.45 -6.69 19.79
N PRO A 18 -9.42 -7.60 18.78
CA PRO A 18 -9.90 -8.97 18.87
C PRO A 18 -8.95 -9.86 19.69
N VAL A 19 -9.50 -10.91 20.31
CA VAL A 19 -8.71 -12.00 20.87
C VAL A 19 -8.36 -12.97 19.74
N VAL A 20 -7.07 -13.12 19.49
CA VAL A 20 -6.56 -14.06 18.49
C VAL A 20 -6.23 -15.39 19.14
N HIS A 21 -6.77 -16.48 18.60
CA HIS A 21 -6.46 -17.85 19.01
C HIS A 21 -6.42 -18.75 17.77
N LEU A 22 -5.25 -19.35 17.51
CA LEU A 22 -4.96 -20.15 16.31
C LEU A 22 -5.20 -19.32 15.03
N ASP A 23 -6.18 -19.70 14.21
CA ASP A 23 -6.61 -19.08 12.96
C ASP A 23 -7.87 -18.21 13.14
N ARG A 24 -8.30 -17.97 14.38
CA ARG A 24 -9.53 -17.22 14.68
C ARG A 24 -9.24 -15.90 15.38
N ALA A 25 -9.88 -14.84 14.89
CA ALA A 25 -9.96 -13.54 15.56
C ALA A 25 -11.38 -13.34 16.10
N ILE A 26 -11.52 -13.16 17.41
CA ILE A 26 -12.81 -13.04 18.10
C ILE A 26 -12.97 -11.61 18.60
N PHE A 27 -14.04 -10.96 18.15
CA PHE A 27 -14.39 -9.59 18.50
C PHE A 27 -15.52 -9.61 19.51
N ILE A 28 -15.47 -8.72 20.50
CA ILE A 28 -16.47 -8.61 21.55
C ILE A 28 -17.07 -7.21 21.55
N TRP A 29 -18.37 -7.14 21.78
CA TRP A 29 -19.09 -5.89 21.96
C TRP A 29 -19.98 -5.98 23.20
N GLN A 30 -20.04 -4.90 23.96
CA GLN A 30 -20.91 -4.77 25.13
C GLN A 30 -21.89 -3.62 24.89
N GLY A 31 -23.19 -3.93 24.90
CA GLY A 31 -24.25 -2.95 24.63
C GLY A 31 -25.58 -3.61 24.29
N GLU A 32 -26.67 -2.84 24.29
CA GLU A 32 -28.02 -3.36 24.02
C GLU A 32 -28.17 -3.89 22.59
N THR A 33 -27.65 -3.14 21.62
CA THR A 33 -27.60 -3.52 20.20
C THR A 33 -26.15 -3.64 19.76
N ALA A 34 -25.86 -4.58 18.86
CA ALA A 34 -24.50 -4.78 18.36
C ALA A 34 -24.28 -4.10 17.00
N PRO A 35 -23.07 -3.56 16.76
CA PRO A 35 -22.70 -3.07 15.45
C PRO A 35 -22.50 -4.22 14.46
N TRP A 36 -22.19 -3.85 13.22
CA TRP A 36 -21.59 -4.75 12.25
C TRP A 36 -20.07 -4.64 12.29
N LEU A 37 -19.39 -5.74 12.00
CA LEU A 37 -17.94 -5.79 11.81
C LEU A 37 -17.63 -5.71 10.31
N VAL A 38 -16.86 -4.69 9.91
CA VAL A 38 -16.43 -4.40 8.54
C VAL A 38 -14.92 -4.20 8.48
N GLY A 39 -14.28 -4.48 7.35
CA GLY A 39 -12.84 -4.31 7.20
C GLY A 39 -12.29 -4.91 5.91
N ASP A 40 -11.00 -5.24 5.91
CA ASP A 40 -10.34 -5.79 4.72
C ASP A 40 -11.03 -7.08 4.20
N PHE A 41 -11.47 -7.96 5.11
CA PHE A 41 -12.07 -9.26 4.79
C PHE A 41 -13.46 -9.19 4.13
N ASP A 42 -14.11 -8.02 4.10
CA ASP A 42 -15.39 -7.82 3.41
C ASP A 42 -15.36 -6.61 2.47
N HIS A 43 -14.16 -6.13 2.13
CA HIS A 43 -13.92 -4.97 1.30
C HIS A 43 -14.70 -3.73 1.77
N TRP A 44 -14.73 -3.51 3.10
CA TRP A 44 -15.33 -2.34 3.74
C TRP A 44 -16.84 -2.15 3.54
N GLY A 45 -17.58 -3.24 3.37
CA GLY A 45 -19.05 -3.20 3.35
C GLY A 45 -19.73 -4.07 2.29
N GLY A 46 -18.98 -4.92 1.58
CA GLY A 46 -19.57 -5.86 0.63
C GLY A 46 -20.54 -6.84 1.31
N ARG A 47 -20.14 -7.41 2.45
CA ARG A 47 -20.98 -8.30 3.28
C ARG A 47 -20.57 -8.21 4.78
N PRO A 48 -21.07 -7.21 5.53
CA PRO A 48 -20.72 -7.01 6.94
C PRO A 48 -20.96 -8.25 7.80
N ARG A 49 -20.04 -8.51 8.74
CA ARG A 49 -20.18 -9.58 9.73
C ARG A 49 -21.07 -9.13 10.88
N ARG A 50 -22.16 -9.86 11.11
CA ARG A 50 -23.08 -9.62 12.23
C ARG A 50 -22.57 -10.28 13.51
N PHE A 51 -22.64 -9.53 14.60
CA PHE A 51 -22.40 -10.08 15.93
C PHE A 51 -23.57 -10.97 16.38
N ARG A 52 -23.27 -11.94 17.22
CA ARG A 52 -24.24 -12.86 17.85
C ARG A 52 -24.26 -12.63 19.34
N ARG A 53 -25.46 -12.56 19.93
CA ARG A 53 -25.62 -12.36 21.38
C ARG A 53 -25.12 -13.60 22.13
N ILE A 54 -24.33 -13.39 23.16
CA ILE A 54 -23.90 -14.44 24.09
C ILE A 54 -25.01 -14.67 25.10
N SER A 55 -25.27 -15.94 25.44
CA SER A 55 -26.28 -16.26 26.45
C SER A 55 -25.92 -15.62 27.79
N PRO A 56 -26.86 -14.94 28.47
CA PRO A 56 -26.62 -14.35 29.79
C PRO A 56 -26.10 -15.36 30.83
N ARG A 57 -26.44 -16.65 30.68
CA ARG A 57 -25.93 -17.73 31.54
C ARG A 57 -24.42 -17.90 31.48
N LEU A 58 -23.79 -17.51 30.36
CA LEU A 58 -22.35 -17.61 30.19
C LEU A 58 -21.61 -16.38 30.74
N VAL A 59 -22.32 -15.30 31.05
CA VAL A 59 -21.77 -14.03 31.54
C VAL A 59 -22.70 -13.43 32.61
N PRO A 60 -22.96 -14.18 33.71
CA PRO A 60 -24.02 -13.84 34.67
C PRO A 60 -23.78 -12.50 35.39
N ASP A 61 -22.51 -12.08 35.49
CA ASP A 61 -22.12 -10.86 36.20
C ASP A 61 -22.18 -9.60 35.32
N SER A 62 -22.54 -9.72 34.03
CA SER A 62 -22.61 -8.56 33.13
C SER A 62 -23.97 -7.86 33.21
N ALA A 63 -23.95 -6.58 33.58
CA ALA A 63 -25.14 -5.73 33.57
C ALA A 63 -25.64 -5.40 32.15
N GLN A 64 -24.84 -5.63 31.11
CA GLN A 64 -25.17 -5.34 29.72
C GLN A 64 -25.11 -6.59 28.84
N SER A 65 -25.77 -6.55 27.69
CA SER A 65 -25.69 -7.66 26.73
C SER A 65 -24.30 -7.72 26.11
N ILE A 66 -23.74 -8.93 26.05
CA ILE A 66 -22.46 -9.20 25.40
C ILE A 66 -22.71 -9.89 24.08
N TRP A 67 -21.97 -9.47 23.07
CA TRP A 67 -22.06 -9.96 21.71
C TRP A 67 -20.68 -10.36 21.21
N TYR A 68 -20.64 -11.31 20.28
CA TYR A 68 -19.39 -11.72 19.64
C TYR A 68 -19.51 -11.85 18.12
N ALA A 69 -18.42 -11.55 17.44
CA ALA A 69 -18.18 -11.92 16.05
C ALA A 69 -16.86 -12.69 15.96
N ALA A 70 -16.73 -13.57 14.98
CA ALA A 70 -15.49 -14.30 14.75
C ALA A 70 -15.15 -14.35 13.27
N LEU A 71 -13.88 -14.14 12.97
CA LEU A 71 -13.29 -14.34 11.66
C LEU A 71 -12.36 -15.54 11.71
N THR A 72 -12.36 -16.34 10.66
CA THR A 72 -11.30 -17.32 10.39
C THR A 72 -10.42 -16.71 9.31
N LEU A 73 -9.14 -16.52 9.60
CA LEU A 73 -8.18 -15.82 8.76
C LEU A 73 -6.88 -16.64 8.68
N PRO A 74 -6.13 -16.56 7.57
CA PRO A 74 -4.78 -17.12 7.53
C PRO A 74 -3.93 -16.57 8.68
N ARG A 75 -3.03 -17.42 9.19
CA ARG A 75 -2.25 -17.09 10.39
C ARG A 75 -1.20 -15.99 10.15
N ASP A 76 -0.93 -15.67 8.89
CA ASP A 76 -0.05 -14.59 8.44
C ASP A 76 -0.79 -13.29 8.06
N ALA A 77 -2.08 -13.15 8.45
CA ALA A 77 -2.89 -11.99 8.08
C ALA A 77 -2.60 -10.72 8.90
N TYR A 78 -2.43 -9.59 8.21
CA TYR A 78 -2.65 -8.25 8.77
C TYR A 78 -4.03 -7.75 8.34
N VAL A 79 -4.80 -7.20 9.26
CA VAL A 79 -6.19 -6.77 8.98
C VAL A 79 -6.46 -5.42 9.61
N GLU A 80 -6.98 -4.50 8.80
CA GLU A 80 -7.68 -3.30 9.25
C GLU A 80 -9.20 -3.53 9.29
N TYR A 81 -9.85 -2.98 10.31
CA TYR A 81 -11.30 -3.11 10.52
C TYR A 81 -11.89 -1.91 11.26
N ALA A 82 -13.21 -1.83 11.24
CA ALA A 82 -14.01 -0.92 12.05
C ALA A 82 -15.33 -1.59 12.47
N PHE A 83 -16.02 -0.97 13.41
CA PHE A 83 -17.43 -1.26 13.67
C PHE A 83 -18.30 -0.30 12.85
N ARG A 84 -19.45 -0.78 12.38
CA ARG A 84 -20.41 0.02 11.62
C ARG A 84 -21.76 -0.01 12.32
N ASP A 85 -22.31 1.17 12.54
CA ASP A 85 -23.66 1.30 13.07
C ASP A 85 -24.69 0.81 12.03
N PRO A 86 -25.58 -0.15 12.36
CA PRO A 86 -26.54 -0.70 11.42
C PRO A 86 -27.59 0.31 10.90
N VAL A 87 -27.81 1.41 11.62
CA VAL A 87 -28.82 2.42 11.30
C VAL A 87 -28.19 3.59 10.55
N SER A 88 -27.17 4.23 11.15
CA SER A 88 -26.52 5.41 10.55
C SER A 88 -25.53 5.06 9.44
N GLN A 89 -25.12 3.79 9.35
CA GLN A 89 -24.07 3.29 8.43
C GLN A 89 -22.70 3.93 8.64
N GLN A 90 -22.50 4.69 9.72
CA GLN A 90 -21.22 5.30 10.05
C GLN A 90 -20.27 4.28 10.67
N ASN A 91 -19.00 4.34 10.26
CA ASN A 91 -17.94 3.56 10.88
C ASN A 91 -17.44 4.25 12.16
N PHE A 92 -17.14 3.45 13.17
CA PHE A 92 -16.52 3.88 14.42
C PHE A 92 -15.51 2.82 14.90
N LEU A 93 -14.63 3.23 15.80
CA LEU A 93 -13.55 2.37 16.31
C LEU A 93 -14.07 1.36 17.34
N ASP A 94 -13.46 0.18 17.36
CA ASP A 94 -13.61 -0.81 18.42
C ASP A 94 -13.08 -0.23 19.73
N PRO A 95 -13.95 0.00 20.74
CA PRO A 95 -13.56 0.61 22.01
C PRO A 95 -12.62 -0.28 22.84
N LEU A 96 -12.57 -1.59 22.54
CA LEU A 96 -11.69 -2.55 23.19
C LEU A 96 -10.35 -2.72 22.47
N ASN A 97 -10.14 -2.05 21.32
CA ASN A 97 -8.88 -2.05 20.61
C ASN A 97 -8.26 -0.66 20.56
N ARG A 98 -7.18 -0.45 21.33
CA ARG A 98 -6.44 0.82 21.32
C ARG A 98 -5.54 0.98 20.09
N LYS A 99 -5.27 -0.11 19.34
CA LYS A 99 -4.43 -0.08 18.15
C LYS A 99 -5.23 0.48 17.00
N THR A 100 -4.77 1.60 16.47
CA THR A 100 -5.40 2.28 15.34
C THR A 100 -4.36 2.80 14.36
N VAL A 101 -4.77 2.95 13.11
CA VAL A 101 -3.93 3.44 12.02
C VAL A 101 -4.72 4.43 11.15
N PRO A 102 -4.09 5.50 10.63
CA PRO A 102 -4.73 6.39 9.67
C PRO A 102 -5.15 5.66 8.39
N ASN A 103 -6.41 5.77 7.98
CA ASN A 103 -6.99 4.99 6.88
C ASN A 103 -6.81 5.61 5.48
N GLY A 104 -6.02 6.66 5.33
CA GLY A 104 -5.82 7.36 4.05
C GLY A 104 -6.94 8.34 3.66
N MET A 105 -8.11 8.28 4.31
CA MET A 105 -9.31 9.06 3.95
C MET A 105 -9.73 10.06 5.03
N GLY A 106 -8.77 10.54 5.82
CA GLY A 106 -9.01 11.49 6.93
C GLY A 106 -9.54 10.84 8.22
N GLY A 107 -9.71 9.51 8.25
CA GLY A 107 -10.16 8.77 9.42
C GLY A 107 -9.10 7.81 9.97
N ARG A 108 -9.54 6.94 10.89
CA ARG A 108 -8.72 5.87 11.47
C ARG A 108 -9.48 4.55 11.42
N ASN A 109 -8.73 3.47 11.27
CA ASN A 109 -9.21 2.10 11.44
C ASN A 109 -8.55 1.48 12.66
N ASN A 110 -9.18 0.48 13.25
CA ASN A 110 -8.48 -0.46 14.11
C ASN A 110 -7.70 -1.47 13.26
N TYR A 111 -6.67 -2.07 13.83
CA TYR A 111 -5.93 -3.14 13.16
C TYR A 111 -5.47 -4.23 14.13
N PHE A 112 -5.13 -5.39 13.58
CA PHE A 112 -4.45 -6.46 14.29
C PHE A 112 -3.61 -7.33 13.34
N TYR A 113 -2.71 -8.11 13.93
CA TYR A 113 -1.88 -9.09 13.25
C TYR A 113 -2.27 -10.48 13.75
N MET A 114 -2.36 -11.44 12.85
CA MET A 114 -2.43 -12.86 13.17
C MET A 114 -1.03 -13.40 13.57
N PRO A 115 -0.93 -14.58 14.21
CA PRO A 115 0.28 -14.96 14.97
C PRO A 115 1.57 -15.17 14.17
N GLU A 116 1.49 -15.38 12.85
CA GLU A 116 2.63 -15.67 11.97
C GLU A 116 3.01 -14.47 11.09
N THR A 117 2.53 -13.28 11.43
CA THR A 117 2.89 -12.04 10.73
C THR A 117 3.18 -10.92 11.71
N MET A 118 4.09 -10.04 11.32
CA MET A 118 4.53 -8.89 12.09
C MET A 118 4.80 -7.72 11.14
N PRO A 119 4.79 -6.47 11.65
CA PRO A 119 5.27 -5.33 10.88
C PRO A 119 6.68 -5.58 10.34
N SER A 120 6.95 -5.14 9.11
CA SER A 120 8.32 -5.19 8.55
C SER A 120 9.28 -4.44 9.46
N PRO A 121 10.50 -4.93 9.74
CA PRO A 121 11.45 -4.20 10.58
C PRO A 121 11.94 -2.90 9.92
N PHE A 122 11.90 -2.82 8.58
CA PHE A 122 12.52 -1.73 7.81
C PHE A 122 11.85 -0.37 7.96
N HIS A 123 10.62 -0.30 8.45
CA HIS A 123 9.95 1.00 8.65
C HIS A 123 10.37 1.71 9.95
N LEU A 124 11.11 1.02 10.83
CA LEU A 124 11.59 1.59 12.09
C LEU A 124 12.93 2.29 11.87
N ARG A 125 13.02 3.52 12.38
CA ARG A 125 14.29 4.27 12.32
C ARG A 125 15.29 3.64 13.27
N ARG A 126 16.49 3.38 12.76
CA ARG A 126 17.62 2.85 13.51
C ARG A 126 18.63 3.95 13.77
N ALA A 127 19.22 3.98 14.97
CA ALA A 127 20.09 5.07 15.41
C ALA A 127 21.46 5.02 14.71
N GLU A 128 21.92 3.82 14.38
CA GLU A 128 23.17 3.51 13.70
C GLU A 128 23.13 3.73 12.18
N VAL A 129 21.93 3.90 11.60
CA VAL A 129 21.78 4.10 10.16
C VAL A 129 21.87 5.59 9.82
N THR A 130 22.83 5.93 8.97
CA THR A 130 22.97 7.31 8.46
C THR A 130 21.78 7.62 7.54
N PRO A 131 20.96 8.63 7.85
CA PRO A 131 19.80 8.95 7.02
C PRO A 131 20.20 9.70 5.75
N GLY A 132 19.48 9.45 4.66
CA GLY A 132 19.52 10.32 3.49
C GLY A 132 18.90 11.70 3.76
N ALA A 133 19.16 12.65 2.86
CA ALA A 133 18.66 14.02 2.95
C ALA A 133 17.35 14.18 2.17
N LEU A 134 16.35 14.80 2.79
CA LEU A 134 15.09 15.16 2.14
C LEU A 134 15.05 16.67 1.86
N THR A 135 14.69 17.07 0.65
CA THR A 135 14.50 18.47 0.25
C THR A 135 13.15 18.63 -0.42
N SER A 136 12.48 19.77 -0.21
CA SER A 136 11.23 20.10 -0.89
C SER A 136 11.43 21.16 -1.95
N HIS A 137 10.64 21.09 -3.02
CA HIS A 137 10.72 21.97 -4.17
C HIS A 137 9.30 22.27 -4.67
N SER A 138 9.00 23.55 -4.90
CA SER A 138 7.77 23.94 -5.60
C SER A 138 7.98 23.78 -7.10
N VAL A 139 7.04 23.11 -7.78
CA VAL A 139 7.07 22.93 -9.23
C VAL A 139 5.75 23.31 -9.85
N GLU A 140 5.82 23.99 -10.99
CA GLU A 140 4.64 24.28 -11.81
C GLU A 140 3.97 22.99 -12.31
N THR A 141 2.65 23.03 -12.46
CA THR A 141 1.87 21.90 -12.99
C THR A 141 1.22 22.19 -14.32
N ARG A 142 1.81 23.05 -15.16
CA ARG A 142 1.22 23.56 -16.41
C ARG A 142 0.58 22.50 -17.33
N TRP A 143 1.11 21.27 -17.34
CA TRP A 143 0.54 20.17 -18.13
C TRP A 143 -0.74 19.56 -17.53
N LEU A 144 -0.89 19.64 -16.20
CA LEU A 144 -2.01 19.10 -15.45
C LEU A 144 -3.08 20.16 -15.16
N ARG A 145 -2.61 21.35 -14.77
CA ARG A 145 -3.43 22.49 -14.36
C ARG A 145 -2.60 23.77 -14.46
N GLU A 146 -3.11 24.74 -15.19
CA GLU A 146 -2.55 26.09 -15.29
C GLU A 146 -2.58 26.81 -13.93
N ASP A 147 -1.60 27.70 -13.71
CA ASP A 147 -1.47 28.57 -12.54
C ASP A 147 -1.57 27.84 -11.19
N TYR A 148 -1.03 26.62 -11.16
CA TYR A 148 -0.97 25.80 -9.96
C TYR A 148 0.43 25.22 -9.80
N GLU A 149 0.94 25.27 -8.57
CA GLU A 149 2.21 24.64 -8.19
C GLU A 149 1.96 23.52 -7.19
N ARG A 150 2.88 22.56 -7.16
CA ARG A 150 2.91 21.48 -6.18
C ARG A 150 4.27 21.40 -5.50
N GLU A 151 4.23 21.15 -4.21
CA GLU A 151 5.42 20.77 -3.48
C GLU A 151 5.74 19.30 -3.73
N ILE A 152 6.90 19.02 -4.33
CA ILE A 152 7.47 17.67 -4.46
C ILE A 152 8.65 17.52 -3.52
N TYR A 153 8.98 16.27 -3.17
CA TYR A 153 10.12 15.99 -2.30
C TYR A 153 11.14 15.13 -3.00
N PHE A 154 12.41 15.48 -2.86
CA PHE A 154 13.54 14.68 -3.31
C PHE A 154 14.30 14.13 -2.13
N TYR A 155 14.55 12.82 -2.17
CA TYR A 155 15.44 12.11 -1.25
C TYR A 155 16.76 11.82 -1.94
N ARG A 156 17.86 12.23 -1.29
CA ARG A 156 19.23 11.94 -1.68
C ARG A 156 19.83 10.93 -0.71
N PRO A 157 20.25 9.73 -1.16
CA PRO A 157 20.90 8.75 -0.30
C PRO A 157 22.24 9.30 0.23
N PRO A 158 22.77 8.78 1.35
CA PRO A 158 24.00 9.26 1.98
C PRO A 158 25.28 8.80 1.25
N VAL A 159 25.31 8.94 -0.08
CA VAL A 159 26.42 8.53 -0.94
C VAL A 159 26.80 9.65 -1.93
N LYS A 160 28.02 9.59 -2.47
CA LYS A 160 28.55 10.64 -3.38
C LYS A 160 28.44 10.27 -4.86
N GLN A 161 28.43 8.98 -5.20
CA GLN A 161 28.35 8.49 -6.57
C GLN A 161 26.96 8.75 -7.19
N PRO A 162 26.87 8.78 -8.53
CA PRO A 162 25.58 8.82 -9.21
C PRO A 162 24.74 7.57 -8.92
N VAL A 163 23.44 7.74 -8.72
CA VAL A 163 22.49 6.66 -8.35
C VAL A 163 21.27 6.65 -9.28
N PRO A 164 20.57 5.51 -9.43
CA PRO A 164 19.28 5.50 -10.11
C PRO A 164 18.24 6.30 -9.33
N LEU A 165 17.23 6.80 -10.05
CA LEU A 165 16.06 7.47 -9.47
C LEU A 165 14.89 6.48 -9.37
N LEU A 166 14.16 6.53 -8.25
CA LEU A 166 12.84 5.94 -8.09
C LEU A 166 11.79 7.06 -8.00
N VAL A 167 10.91 7.15 -8.99
CA VAL A 167 9.75 8.05 -8.94
C VAL A 167 8.62 7.38 -8.17
N VAL A 168 8.01 8.09 -7.22
CA VAL A 168 7.01 7.55 -6.30
C VAL A 168 5.71 8.34 -6.44
N TYR A 169 4.69 7.73 -7.03
CA TYR A 169 3.33 8.27 -7.07
C TYR A 169 2.68 8.17 -5.68
N ASP A 170 1.75 9.09 -5.37
CA ASP A 170 1.25 9.32 -4.00
C ASP A 170 2.38 9.55 -2.98
N GLY A 171 3.38 10.32 -3.41
CA GLY A 171 4.64 10.47 -2.68
C GLY A 171 4.49 10.92 -1.24
N GLN A 172 3.48 11.75 -0.93
CA GLN A 172 3.20 12.16 0.46
C GLN A 172 2.80 10.98 1.36
N ASP A 173 2.00 10.05 0.87
CA ASP A 173 1.59 8.90 1.66
C ASP A 173 2.74 7.90 1.80
N TYR A 174 3.53 7.67 0.75
CA TYR A 174 4.75 6.86 0.87
C TYR A 174 5.77 7.47 1.84
N LEU A 175 5.91 8.79 1.83
CA LEU A 175 6.80 9.50 2.75
C LEU A 175 6.29 9.41 4.20
N HIS A 176 5.01 9.71 4.43
CA HIS A 176 4.48 9.89 5.79
C HIS A 176 3.88 8.62 6.40
N ARG A 177 3.16 7.80 5.62
CA ARG A 177 2.51 6.56 6.10
C ARG A 177 3.41 5.36 5.92
N ALA A 178 4.00 5.19 4.74
CA ALA A 178 4.91 4.07 4.50
C ALA A 178 6.31 4.28 5.10
N LYS A 179 6.71 5.54 5.38
CA LYS A 179 8.07 5.84 5.84
C LYS A 179 9.14 5.33 4.87
N LEU A 180 8.89 5.48 3.57
CA LEU A 180 9.71 4.87 2.52
C LEU A 180 11.20 5.30 2.60
N THR A 181 11.49 6.54 3.02
CA THR A 181 12.87 6.99 3.25
C THR A 181 13.59 6.17 4.31
N VAL A 182 12.92 5.82 5.41
CA VAL A 182 13.48 4.96 6.47
C VAL A 182 13.71 3.55 5.97
N ILE A 183 12.77 3.02 5.17
CA ILE A 183 12.92 1.70 4.55
C ILE A 183 14.16 1.67 3.65
N VAL A 184 14.28 2.66 2.75
CA VAL A 184 15.42 2.76 1.82
C VAL A 184 16.74 2.96 2.57
N ASP A 185 16.80 3.86 3.55
CA ASP A 185 17.98 4.04 4.40
C ASP A 185 18.43 2.70 5.03
N ASN A 186 17.46 1.95 5.57
CA ASN A 186 17.75 0.69 6.22
C ASN A 186 18.22 -0.41 5.26
N LEU A 187 17.60 -0.52 4.07
CA LEU A 187 18.01 -1.48 3.05
C LEU A 187 19.38 -1.17 2.46
N ILE A 188 19.71 0.11 2.26
CA ILE A 188 21.04 0.55 1.83
C ILE A 188 22.08 0.22 2.89
N ALA A 189 21.80 0.51 4.17
CA ALA A 189 22.72 0.24 5.27
C ALA A 189 23.00 -1.26 5.47
N GLU A 190 22.03 -2.12 5.17
CA GLU A 190 22.20 -3.59 5.19
C GLU A 190 22.79 -4.15 3.89
N GLY A 191 23.06 -3.30 2.88
CA GLY A 191 23.55 -3.75 1.58
C GLY A 191 22.56 -4.65 0.85
N ARG A 192 21.25 -4.51 1.09
CA ARG A 192 20.20 -5.29 0.42
C ARG A 192 19.76 -4.68 -0.90
N ILE A 193 19.95 -3.38 -1.06
CA ILE A 193 19.79 -2.65 -2.32
C ILE A 193 21.00 -1.77 -2.59
N GLN A 194 21.27 -1.50 -3.87
CA GLN A 194 22.15 -0.40 -4.24
C GLN A 194 21.54 0.94 -3.79
N PRO A 195 22.35 1.97 -3.50
CA PRO A 195 21.82 3.29 -3.18
C PRO A 195 20.93 3.84 -4.30
N ILE A 196 19.76 4.36 -3.95
CA ILE A 196 18.80 4.96 -4.88
C ILE A 196 18.39 6.37 -4.41
N ALA A 197 18.18 7.29 -5.34
CA ALA A 197 17.49 8.54 -5.07
C ALA A 197 15.98 8.38 -5.27
N MET A 198 15.15 9.23 -4.65
CA MET A 198 13.70 9.18 -4.85
C MET A 198 13.09 10.54 -5.13
N ALA A 199 12.06 10.56 -5.98
CA ALA A 199 11.20 11.71 -6.22
C ALA A 199 9.76 11.38 -5.82
N PHE A 200 9.28 12.02 -4.76
CA PHE A 200 7.94 11.84 -4.20
C PHE A 200 6.97 12.83 -4.83
N LEU A 201 6.04 12.33 -5.65
CA LEU A 201 5.07 13.14 -6.39
C LEU A 201 3.71 13.09 -5.70
N PRO A 202 3.19 14.21 -5.19
CA PRO A 202 1.82 14.24 -4.69
C PRO A 202 0.83 14.11 -5.85
N SER A 203 -0.31 13.49 -5.59
CA SER A 203 -1.44 13.52 -6.50
C SER A 203 -2.18 14.87 -6.43
N GLY A 204 -3.02 15.17 -7.41
CA GLY A 204 -3.86 16.37 -7.44
C GLY A 204 -5.04 16.38 -6.46
N GLY A 205 -4.97 15.63 -5.36
CA GLY A 205 -6.06 15.46 -4.40
C GLY A 205 -7.31 14.90 -5.07
N ARG A 206 -8.37 15.71 -5.18
CA ARG A 206 -9.61 15.32 -5.88
C ARG A 206 -9.41 14.95 -7.35
N TRP A 207 -8.32 15.41 -7.97
CA TRP A 207 -7.96 15.13 -9.37
C TRP A 207 -7.08 13.89 -9.53
N ARG A 208 -6.73 13.19 -8.44
CA ARG A 208 -5.86 12.00 -8.47
C ARG A 208 -6.30 10.98 -9.51
N SER A 209 -7.60 10.70 -9.62
CA SER A 209 -8.10 9.71 -10.58
C SER A 209 -7.86 10.13 -12.03
N VAL A 210 -7.96 11.43 -12.35
CA VAL A 210 -7.69 11.95 -13.70
C VAL A 210 -6.20 11.85 -14.03
N GLU A 211 -5.34 12.11 -13.04
CA GLU A 211 -3.89 12.09 -13.23
C GLU A 211 -3.32 10.67 -13.32
N TYR A 212 -3.85 9.73 -12.55
CA TYR A 212 -3.28 8.40 -12.41
C TYR A 212 -4.00 7.32 -13.25
N ALA A 213 -5.11 7.66 -13.90
CA ALA A 213 -5.76 6.83 -14.91
C ALA A 213 -5.01 6.89 -16.26
N CYS A 214 -3.72 6.56 -16.27
CA CYS A 214 -2.86 6.54 -17.46
C CYS A 214 -2.80 7.89 -18.21
N SER A 215 -2.59 8.99 -17.48
CA SER A 215 -2.61 10.34 -18.07
C SER A 215 -1.29 10.70 -18.76
N ASP A 216 -1.36 11.01 -20.05
CA ASP A 216 -0.20 11.56 -20.78
C ASP A 216 0.20 12.95 -20.29
N ALA A 217 -0.75 13.74 -19.78
CA ALA A 217 -0.45 15.01 -19.14
C ALA A 217 0.43 14.84 -17.88
N ALA A 218 0.19 13.79 -17.09
CA ALA A 218 1.04 13.44 -15.95
C ALA A 218 2.44 12.97 -16.38
N LEU A 219 2.55 12.26 -17.51
CA LEU A 219 3.85 11.90 -18.09
C LEU A 219 4.61 13.12 -18.60
N LEU A 220 3.94 14.06 -19.26
CA LEU A 220 4.58 15.30 -19.73
C LEU A 220 5.02 16.16 -18.55
N TRP A 221 4.25 16.23 -17.47
CA TRP A 221 4.69 16.89 -16.23
C TRP A 221 5.93 16.22 -15.62
N LEU A 222 5.93 14.89 -15.54
CA LEU A 222 7.09 14.13 -15.06
C LEU A 222 8.33 14.38 -15.92
N ASP A 223 8.21 14.24 -17.24
CA ASP A 223 9.32 14.29 -18.18
C ASP A 223 9.87 15.72 -18.38
N GLN A 224 9.00 16.71 -18.46
CA GLN A 224 9.39 18.08 -18.81
C GLN A 224 9.70 18.96 -17.61
N ILE A 225 9.20 18.63 -16.42
CA ILE A 225 9.35 19.46 -15.22
C ILE A 225 10.12 18.72 -14.13
N VAL A 226 9.63 17.56 -13.71
CA VAL A 226 10.17 16.85 -12.55
C VAL A 226 11.55 16.24 -12.83
N LEU A 227 11.72 15.53 -13.96
CA LEU A 227 12.98 14.87 -14.30
C LEU A 227 14.14 15.86 -14.52
N PRO A 228 13.96 17.00 -15.22
CA PRO A 228 14.99 18.03 -15.32
C PRO A 228 15.42 18.57 -13.95
N LEU A 229 14.45 18.90 -13.08
CA LEU A 229 14.75 19.37 -11.73
C LEU A 229 15.46 18.29 -10.89
N ALA A 230 15.05 17.03 -11.01
CA ALA A 230 15.71 15.92 -10.33
C ALA A 230 17.18 15.78 -10.75
N ARG A 231 17.49 15.91 -12.05
CA ARG A 231 18.87 15.91 -12.56
C ARG A 231 19.70 17.08 -12.07
N GLU A 232 19.08 18.25 -11.84
CA GLU A 232 19.76 19.42 -11.29
C GLU A 232 20.07 19.26 -9.80
N LYS A 233 19.11 18.73 -9.02
CA LYS A 233 19.20 18.68 -7.55
C LYS A 233 19.83 17.41 -6.99
N LEU A 234 19.90 16.33 -7.78
CA LEU A 234 20.38 15.02 -7.36
C LEU A 234 21.52 14.53 -8.26
N ASN A 235 22.45 13.78 -7.69
CA ASN A 235 23.50 13.12 -8.47
C ASN A 235 22.95 11.79 -9.05
N LEU A 236 22.37 11.85 -10.25
CA LEU A 236 21.70 10.71 -10.88
C LEU A 236 22.54 10.05 -11.97
N LEU A 237 22.31 8.76 -12.22
CA LEU A 237 22.87 8.07 -13.38
C LEU A 237 22.41 8.72 -14.69
N ASP A 238 23.31 8.73 -15.67
CA ASP A 238 23.00 9.20 -17.02
C ASP A 238 22.22 8.13 -17.80
N VAL A 239 20.92 8.36 -17.96
CA VAL A 239 20.01 7.47 -18.68
C VAL A 239 20.38 7.25 -20.16
N LYS A 240 21.18 8.14 -20.77
CA LYS A 240 21.68 7.91 -22.14
C LYS A 240 22.77 6.84 -22.18
N LYS A 241 23.52 6.67 -21.09
CA LYS A 241 24.55 5.63 -20.96
C LYS A 241 24.00 4.35 -20.34
N GLN A 242 22.96 4.48 -19.52
CA GLN A 242 22.31 3.39 -18.80
C GLN A 242 20.79 3.50 -18.97
N PRO A 243 20.26 3.20 -20.17
CA PRO A 243 18.83 3.27 -20.43
C PRO A 243 18.06 2.31 -19.52
N GLY A 244 16.91 2.76 -19.03
CA GLY A 244 16.06 1.98 -18.13
C GLY A 244 16.62 1.83 -16.71
N ALA A 245 17.65 2.58 -16.32
CA ALA A 245 18.22 2.50 -14.98
C ALA A 245 17.26 2.99 -13.87
N PHE A 246 16.31 3.87 -14.20
CA PHE A 246 15.38 4.40 -13.21
C PHE A 246 14.18 3.47 -13.01
N GLY A 247 13.51 3.65 -11.88
CA GLY A 247 12.28 2.94 -11.57
C GLY A 247 11.13 3.87 -11.22
N VAL A 248 9.94 3.28 -11.19
CA VAL A 248 8.70 3.94 -10.78
C VAL A 248 7.91 3.03 -9.84
N LEU A 249 7.34 3.63 -8.79
CA LEU A 249 6.57 2.97 -7.73
C LEU A 249 5.23 3.68 -7.56
N GLY A 250 4.17 2.89 -7.33
CA GLY A 250 2.90 3.40 -6.85
C GLY A 250 1.97 2.29 -6.36
N ALA A 251 0.88 2.69 -5.70
CA ALA A 251 -0.15 1.78 -5.22
C ALA A 251 -1.52 2.10 -5.81
N SER A 252 -2.40 1.10 -5.98
CA SER A 252 -3.75 1.30 -6.53
C SER A 252 -3.68 1.95 -7.93
N LEU A 253 -4.44 3.01 -8.20
CA LEU A 253 -4.27 3.83 -9.41
C LEU A 253 -2.84 4.36 -9.59
N GLY A 254 -2.11 4.65 -8.53
CA GLY A 254 -0.68 5.00 -8.62
C GLY A 254 0.18 3.83 -9.12
N GLY A 255 -0.20 2.58 -8.81
CA GLY A 255 0.43 1.37 -9.34
C GLY A 255 0.10 1.14 -10.82
N THR A 256 -1.12 1.48 -11.23
CA THR A 256 -1.52 1.55 -12.65
C THR A 256 -0.71 2.60 -13.40
N MET A 257 -0.59 3.80 -12.84
CA MET A 257 0.22 4.88 -13.40
C MET A 257 1.71 4.51 -13.45
N ALA A 258 2.24 3.82 -12.43
CA ALA A 258 3.62 3.33 -12.43
C ALA A 258 3.88 2.37 -13.61
N MET A 259 2.98 1.39 -13.82
CA MET A 259 3.06 0.50 -14.97
C MET A 259 2.98 1.27 -16.29
N TYR A 260 2.04 2.22 -16.40
CA TYR A 260 1.89 3.05 -17.57
C TYR A 260 3.15 3.87 -17.89
N THR A 261 3.77 4.49 -16.88
CA THR A 261 5.01 5.26 -17.00
C THR A 261 6.15 4.40 -17.54
N GLY A 262 6.33 3.18 -17.01
CA GLY A 262 7.33 2.25 -17.52
C GLY A 262 7.10 1.88 -18.99
N LEU A 263 5.86 1.56 -19.37
CA LEU A 263 5.52 1.17 -20.75
C LEU A 263 5.68 2.32 -21.75
N ARG A 264 5.49 3.57 -21.31
CA ARG A 264 5.52 4.77 -22.16
C ARG A 264 6.91 5.39 -22.28
N ILE A 265 7.77 5.25 -21.28
CA ILE A 265 9.12 5.85 -21.26
C ILE A 265 10.17 4.82 -20.81
N PRO A 266 10.28 3.65 -21.48
CA PRO A 266 11.11 2.53 -21.01
C PRO A 266 12.62 2.82 -21.04
N ASP A 267 13.07 3.73 -21.91
CA ASP A 267 14.47 4.16 -21.99
C ASP A 267 14.92 4.94 -20.75
N VAL A 268 13.96 5.46 -19.97
CA VAL A 268 14.22 6.10 -18.68
C VAL A 268 13.87 5.12 -17.56
N PHE A 269 12.63 4.61 -17.56
CA PHE A 269 12.07 3.78 -16.50
C PHE A 269 12.01 2.31 -16.91
N GLY A 270 13.08 1.57 -16.66
CA GLY A 270 13.18 0.13 -16.97
C GLY A 270 12.70 -0.78 -15.83
N LYS A 271 12.26 -0.19 -14.71
CA LYS A 271 11.89 -0.88 -13.47
C LYS A 271 10.54 -0.37 -12.97
N VAL A 272 9.60 -1.27 -12.69
CA VAL A 272 8.25 -0.92 -12.23
C VAL A 272 7.92 -1.69 -10.96
N ILE A 273 7.50 -0.99 -9.90
CA ILE A 273 6.91 -1.58 -8.71
C ILE A 273 5.43 -1.14 -8.66
N SER A 274 4.51 -2.08 -8.86
CA SER A 274 3.06 -1.84 -8.85
C SER A 274 2.42 -2.58 -7.69
N GLN A 275 2.01 -1.84 -6.65
CA GLN A 275 1.37 -2.41 -5.46
C GLN A 275 -0.16 -2.34 -5.59
N ALA A 276 -0.82 -3.50 -5.67
CA ALA A 276 -2.26 -3.63 -5.86
C ALA A 276 -2.77 -2.71 -6.97
N GLY A 277 -2.21 -2.81 -8.19
CA GLY A 277 -2.59 -1.97 -9.32
C GLY A 277 -4.08 -2.11 -9.66
N ALA A 278 -4.74 -1.00 -10.00
CA ALA A 278 -6.13 -0.99 -10.45
C ALA A 278 -6.15 -0.88 -11.98
N PHE A 279 -6.03 -2.02 -12.67
CA PHE A 279 -5.90 -2.09 -14.13
C PHE A 279 -7.25 -2.06 -14.84
N THR A 280 -8.31 -2.49 -14.16
CA THR A 280 -9.69 -2.48 -14.67
C THR A 280 -10.63 -1.82 -13.67
N ILE A 281 -11.51 -0.94 -14.15
CA ILE A 281 -12.57 -0.30 -13.35
C ILE A 281 -13.92 -0.44 -14.05
N GLU A 282 -14.96 -0.84 -13.31
CA GLU A 282 -16.31 -1.04 -13.88
C GLU A 282 -16.32 -1.91 -15.16
N SER A 283 -15.49 -2.96 -15.18
CA SER A 283 -15.29 -3.87 -16.33
C SER A 283 -14.69 -3.19 -17.58
N ARG A 284 -14.00 -2.05 -17.41
CA ARG A 284 -13.24 -1.38 -18.47
C ARG A 284 -11.77 -1.36 -18.12
N ASP A 285 -10.97 -1.94 -18.99
CA ASP A 285 -9.52 -1.92 -18.89
C ASP A 285 -8.99 -0.49 -19.09
N PHE A 286 -8.01 -0.09 -18.29
CA PHE A 286 -7.19 1.06 -18.62
C PHE A 286 -6.23 0.70 -19.76
N VAL A 287 -5.80 1.71 -20.52
CA VAL A 287 -4.94 1.55 -21.72
C VAL A 287 -3.64 0.77 -21.45
N VAL A 288 -3.17 0.75 -20.20
CA VAL A 288 -2.04 -0.08 -19.76
C VAL A 288 -2.21 -1.56 -20.12
N VAL A 289 -3.44 -2.09 -20.03
CA VAL A 289 -3.74 -3.49 -20.38
C VAL A 289 -3.56 -3.70 -21.89
N ASP A 290 -4.04 -2.78 -22.72
CA ASP A 290 -3.86 -2.84 -24.18
C ASP A 290 -2.39 -2.73 -24.59
N LEU A 291 -1.63 -1.83 -23.96
CA LEU A 291 -0.20 -1.70 -24.20
C LEU A 291 0.55 -3.01 -23.91
N VAL A 292 0.24 -3.67 -22.79
CA VAL A 292 0.81 -4.98 -22.47
C VAL A 292 0.35 -6.04 -23.47
N ARG A 293 -0.96 -6.07 -23.79
CA ARG A 293 -1.56 -7.02 -24.75
C ARG A 293 -0.87 -6.97 -26.12
N HIS A 294 -0.44 -5.78 -26.54
CA HIS A 294 0.30 -5.56 -27.79
C HIS A 294 1.84 -5.62 -27.63
N GLY A 295 2.36 -5.88 -26.43
CA GLY A 295 3.78 -6.10 -26.19
C GLY A 295 4.64 -4.84 -26.19
N GLN A 296 4.08 -3.70 -25.77
CA GLN A 296 4.83 -2.45 -25.61
C GLN A 296 5.94 -2.60 -24.55
N ALA A 297 7.18 -2.25 -24.87
CA ALA A 297 8.29 -2.22 -23.91
C ALA A 297 8.53 -3.54 -23.14
N ARG A 298 8.63 -4.69 -23.82
CA ARG A 298 8.84 -6.00 -23.18
C ARG A 298 10.11 -6.13 -22.31
N GLY A 299 11.08 -5.23 -22.47
CA GLY A 299 12.33 -5.22 -21.70
C GLY A 299 12.20 -4.70 -20.26
N LEU A 300 11.00 -4.31 -19.80
CA LEU A 300 10.78 -3.86 -18.43
C LEU A 300 11.01 -4.99 -17.42
N ASN A 301 11.55 -4.62 -16.25
CA ASN A 301 11.60 -5.47 -15.07
C ASN A 301 10.49 -5.04 -14.11
N ILE A 302 9.54 -5.94 -13.85
CA ILE A 302 8.29 -5.61 -13.18
C ILE A 302 8.17 -6.42 -11.90
N TRP A 303 7.94 -5.70 -10.80
CA TRP A 303 7.47 -6.26 -9.54
C TRP A 303 6.01 -5.85 -9.33
N MET A 304 5.17 -6.83 -9.05
CA MET A 304 3.80 -6.63 -8.60
C MET A 304 3.64 -7.25 -7.22
N ASP A 305 2.85 -6.62 -6.37
CA ASP A 305 2.39 -7.25 -5.14
C ASP A 305 0.94 -6.89 -4.85
N VAL A 306 0.18 -7.80 -4.23
CA VAL A 306 -1.23 -7.58 -3.92
C VAL A 306 -1.67 -8.39 -2.70
N GLY A 307 -2.56 -7.81 -1.91
CA GLY A 307 -3.15 -8.45 -0.75
C GLY A 307 -4.19 -9.51 -1.12
N ARG A 308 -4.22 -10.66 -0.43
CA ARG A 308 -5.26 -11.69 -0.60
C ARG A 308 -6.64 -11.26 -0.10
N LEU A 309 -6.71 -10.21 0.72
CA LEU A 309 -7.97 -9.59 1.16
C LEU A 309 -8.25 -8.31 0.37
N ASP A 310 -7.44 -8.00 -0.65
CA ASP A 310 -7.60 -6.84 -1.51
C ASP A 310 -8.70 -7.10 -2.55
N ALA A 311 -9.52 -6.08 -2.82
CA ALA A 311 -10.55 -6.16 -3.86
C ALA A 311 -9.96 -6.25 -5.28
N LEU A 312 -8.69 -5.87 -5.46
CA LEU A 312 -7.97 -5.89 -6.74
C LEU A 312 -7.14 -7.16 -6.94
N LEU A 313 -7.29 -8.18 -6.10
CA LEU A 313 -6.53 -9.43 -6.21
C LEU A 313 -6.66 -10.08 -7.59
N ASP A 314 -7.89 -10.28 -8.06
CA ASP A 314 -8.14 -10.95 -9.33
C ASP A 314 -7.71 -10.10 -10.52
N ASP A 315 -7.81 -8.77 -10.42
CA ASP A 315 -7.32 -7.83 -11.43
C ASP A 315 -5.78 -7.91 -11.57
N ASN A 316 -5.05 -7.96 -10.45
CA ASN A 316 -3.60 -8.12 -10.45
C ASN A 316 -3.17 -9.51 -10.96
N ARG A 317 -3.93 -10.57 -10.65
CA ARG A 317 -3.70 -11.91 -11.22
C ARG A 317 -3.89 -11.93 -12.74
N ALA A 318 -4.94 -11.29 -13.24
CA ALA A 318 -5.20 -11.19 -14.68
C ALA A 318 -4.09 -10.43 -15.40
N MET A 319 -3.65 -9.28 -14.86
CA MET A 319 -2.55 -8.52 -15.42
C MET A 319 -1.22 -9.29 -15.36
N TYR A 320 -0.94 -9.99 -14.25
CA TYR A 320 0.24 -10.85 -14.14
C TYR A 320 0.24 -11.96 -15.20
N ALA A 321 -0.88 -12.65 -15.38
CA ALA A 321 -1.01 -13.69 -16.41
C ALA A 321 -0.79 -13.13 -17.82
N LEU A 322 -1.34 -11.95 -18.11
CA LEU A 322 -1.12 -11.26 -19.38
C LEU A 322 0.36 -10.89 -19.59
N LEU A 323 1.02 -10.33 -18.58
CA LEU A 323 2.45 -10.00 -18.64
C LEU A 323 3.31 -11.25 -18.90
N GLN A 324 3.00 -12.38 -18.25
CA GLN A 324 3.66 -13.66 -18.49
C GLN A 324 3.43 -14.16 -19.92
N GLU A 325 2.19 -14.16 -20.39
CA GLU A 325 1.83 -14.56 -21.76
C GLU A 325 2.59 -13.74 -22.81
N LYS A 326 2.79 -12.44 -22.55
CA LYS A 326 3.48 -11.52 -23.46
C LYS A 326 5.01 -11.48 -23.26
N GLY A 327 5.54 -12.31 -22.36
CA GLY A 327 6.98 -12.53 -22.19
C GLY A 327 7.71 -11.41 -21.46
N TYR A 328 7.05 -10.66 -20.58
CA TYR A 328 7.70 -9.66 -19.73
C TYR A 328 8.49 -10.33 -18.59
N ASN A 329 9.56 -9.69 -18.12
CA ASN A 329 10.21 -10.07 -16.87
C ASN A 329 9.39 -9.57 -15.69
N VAL A 330 8.48 -10.41 -15.18
CA VAL A 330 7.55 -10.05 -14.11
C VAL A 330 7.57 -11.04 -12.95
N THR A 331 7.59 -10.50 -11.73
CA THR A 331 7.29 -11.24 -10.50
C THR A 331 6.04 -10.65 -9.85
N CYS A 332 5.11 -11.51 -9.43
CA CYS A 332 3.93 -11.11 -8.66
C CYS A 332 3.91 -11.82 -7.30
N ARG A 333 3.76 -11.04 -6.23
CA ARG A 333 3.71 -11.54 -4.86
C ARG A 333 2.33 -11.32 -4.25
N GLU A 334 1.73 -12.41 -3.78
CA GLU A 334 0.55 -12.34 -2.92
C GLU A 334 0.94 -12.41 -1.43
N PHE A 335 0.29 -11.60 -0.60
CA PHE A 335 0.45 -11.60 0.85
C PHE A 335 -0.91 -11.44 1.55
N THR A 336 -1.05 -11.86 2.81
CA THR A 336 -2.36 -11.82 3.48
C THR A 336 -2.60 -10.46 4.16
N ALA A 337 -3.15 -9.51 3.41
CA ALA A 337 -3.70 -8.25 3.93
C ALA A 337 -4.67 -7.61 2.93
N GLY A 338 -5.28 -6.48 3.29
CA GLY A 338 -6.16 -5.70 2.42
C GLY A 338 -5.48 -4.52 1.71
N HIS A 339 -6.31 -3.63 1.17
CA HIS A 339 -5.93 -2.49 0.32
C HIS A 339 -5.52 -1.27 1.15
N ASN A 340 -4.36 -1.30 1.79
CA ASN A 340 -3.91 -0.21 2.68
C ASN A 340 -2.40 0.02 2.71
N TYR A 341 -1.99 1.22 3.13
CA TYR A 341 -0.58 1.62 3.20
C TYR A 341 0.26 0.81 4.19
N THR A 342 -0.34 0.25 5.24
CA THR A 342 0.40 -0.58 6.20
C THR A 342 0.86 -1.87 5.55
N ALA A 343 -0.02 -2.49 4.75
CA ALA A 343 0.28 -3.63 3.90
C ALA A 343 1.39 -3.29 2.89
N TRP A 344 1.20 -2.26 2.07
CA TRP A 344 2.18 -1.86 1.06
C TRP A 344 3.55 -1.54 1.66
N ARG A 345 3.57 -0.79 2.76
CA ARG A 345 4.79 -0.51 3.55
C ARG A 345 5.52 -1.77 3.97
N ASN A 346 4.78 -2.76 4.47
CA ASN A 346 5.39 -3.96 5.02
C ASN A 346 5.99 -4.86 3.92
N ASP A 347 5.54 -4.72 2.66
CA ASP A 347 5.97 -5.58 1.56
C ASP A 347 6.89 -4.91 0.54
N VAL A 348 6.85 -3.57 0.38
CA VAL A 348 7.58 -2.80 -0.66
C VAL A 348 9.07 -3.09 -0.74
N TRP A 349 9.71 -3.43 0.39
CA TRP A 349 11.14 -3.73 0.43
C TRP A 349 11.54 -4.91 -0.48
N LYS A 350 10.64 -5.87 -0.71
CA LYS A 350 10.91 -7.02 -1.58
C LYS A 350 11.00 -6.61 -3.05
N GLY A 351 10.12 -5.70 -3.49
CA GLY A 351 10.19 -5.13 -4.84
C GLY A 351 11.41 -4.25 -5.02
N LEU A 352 11.79 -3.48 -4.00
CA LEU A 352 13.04 -2.72 -4.03
C LEU A 352 14.26 -3.64 -4.18
N GLU A 353 14.34 -4.74 -3.43
CA GLU A 353 15.41 -5.73 -3.55
C GLU A 353 15.47 -6.42 -4.90
N ALA A 354 14.31 -6.83 -5.41
CA ALA A 354 14.23 -7.51 -6.70
C ALA A 354 14.73 -6.62 -7.85
N LEU A 355 14.47 -5.30 -7.79
CA LEU A 355 14.74 -4.40 -8.91
C LEU A 355 16.00 -3.55 -8.75
N PHE A 356 16.47 -3.33 -7.52
CA PHE A 356 17.64 -2.51 -7.18
C PHE A 356 18.68 -3.29 -6.39
N HIS A 357 18.86 -4.58 -6.69
CA HIS A 357 19.87 -5.42 -6.06
C HIS A 357 21.28 -4.77 -6.12
N PRO A 358 22.16 -4.97 -5.12
CA PRO A 358 23.54 -4.53 -5.18
C PRO A 358 24.26 -5.10 -6.39
N SER A 359 25.06 -4.25 -7.04
CA SER A 359 25.96 -4.63 -8.14
C SER A 359 27.17 -5.43 -7.66
#